data_AF-A0A2V7YJ42-F1
#
_entry.id   AF-A0A2V7YJ42-F1
#
_cell.length_a   1.000
_cell.length_b   1.000
_cell.length_c   1.000
_cell.angle_alpha   90.00
_cell.angle_beta   90.00
_cell.angle_gamma   90.00
#
_symmetry.space_group_name_H-M   'P 1'
#
loop_
_entity.id
_entity.type
_entity.pdbx_description
1 polymer ?
#
loop_
_entity_poly.entity_id
_entity_poly.type
_entity_poly.pdbx_seq_one_letter_code
_entity_poly.pdbx_strand_id
1 'polypeptide(L)'
;MRKVVIAVLIVLFATAAVAAGAKTVWVCPMAEHAQEFEKPGQCPICGMALVEKEKRFRVAVLVFNYAEDIDFTAPIEVLGHTGAQIFTVAATTDPINTVFGLHIRPDYDLAHAPASDVLLVPGGGVSNAWKNEQVLSFIRQRAKDTKYVMSVCNGAFILAKAGLLDGLTATTTASRIDELADVAPKTRVVRERVVDNGKIITTAGLSAGIDGSLHLIDREFGRPRAEQIARAIEYRWDPASKWTRSTLADTRLPDVKLPDDAVWEMLTSNGDTKKWEMHGRLHVEMSQEEALDFATKQLVAKGWMLREKTNGKRSWVKKDREGQTWLTTLTSTPDSTPSTYLETMSIRKISG
;
A
#
# COMPACT_ATOMS: atom_id res chain seq x y z
N MET A 1 -37.44 -29.61 -42.05
CA MET A 1 -36.26 -29.39 -41.19
C MET A 1 -35.95 -27.89 -41.15
N ARG A 2 -36.32 -27.20 -40.06
CA ARG A 2 -36.04 -25.76 -39.88
C ARG A 2 -34.56 -25.60 -39.50
N LYS A 3 -33.77 -24.98 -40.39
CA LYS A 3 -32.38 -24.59 -40.10
C LYS A 3 -32.41 -23.42 -39.11
N VAL A 4 -32.02 -23.67 -37.86
CA VAL A 4 -31.73 -22.62 -36.88
C VAL A 4 -30.40 -21.99 -37.29
N VAL A 5 -30.46 -20.76 -37.80
CA VAL A 5 -29.26 -19.94 -38.01
C VAL A 5 -28.88 -19.39 -36.64
N ILE A 6 -27.90 -20.02 -36.00
CA ILE A 6 -27.25 -19.45 -34.82
C ILE A 6 -26.42 -18.26 -35.32
N ALA A 7 -26.97 -17.06 -35.18
CA ALA A 7 -26.20 -15.83 -35.34
C ALA A 7 -25.16 -15.79 -34.21
N VAL A 8 -23.95 -16.25 -34.50
CA VAL A 8 -22.78 -16.01 -33.64
C VAL A 8 -22.54 -14.51 -33.71
N LEU A 9 -23.06 -13.78 -32.72
CA LEU A 9 -22.70 -12.40 -32.47
C LEU A 9 -21.23 -12.42 -32.03
N ILE A 10 -20.32 -12.38 -33.01
CA ILE A 10 -18.93 -12.02 -32.77
C ILE A 10 -18.98 -10.55 -32.37
N VAL A 11 -19.13 -10.30 -31.06
CA VAL A 11 -18.82 -9.01 -30.49
C VAL A 11 -17.33 -8.85 -30.67
N LEU A 12 -16.93 -8.21 -31.77
CA LEU A 12 -15.63 -7.59 -31.91
C LEU A 12 -15.46 -6.70 -30.67
N PHE A 13 -14.71 -7.18 -29.68
CA PHE A 13 -14.09 -6.32 -28.68
C PHE A 13 -13.07 -5.47 -29.44
N ALA A 14 -13.56 -4.47 -30.16
CA ALA A 14 -12.75 -3.35 -30.56
C ALA A 14 -12.21 -2.78 -29.24
N THR A 15 -10.90 -2.92 -29.06
CA THR A 15 -10.08 -2.20 -28.10
C THR A 15 -10.12 -0.71 -28.43
N ALA A 16 -11.30 -0.11 -28.34
CA ALA A 16 -11.41 1.30 -28.16
C ALA A 16 -11.05 1.56 -26.70
N ALA A 17 -9.75 1.66 -26.43
CA ALA A 17 -9.24 2.51 -25.38
C ALA A 17 -9.70 3.93 -25.69
N VAL A 18 -11.00 4.20 -25.54
CA VAL A 18 -11.52 5.55 -25.58
C VAL A 18 -10.85 6.25 -24.40
N ALA A 19 -10.04 7.25 -24.73
CA ALA A 19 -9.29 8.11 -23.83
C ALA A 19 -10.24 8.87 -22.90
N ALA A 20 -10.84 8.17 -21.93
CA ALA A 20 -11.80 8.73 -21.00
C ALA A 20 -11.16 9.76 -20.05
N GLY A 21 -9.82 9.82 -19.97
CA GLY A 21 -9.07 10.82 -19.21
C GLY A 21 -8.70 12.10 -19.96
N ALA A 22 -8.99 12.17 -21.27
CA ALA A 22 -8.70 13.33 -22.10
C ALA A 22 -9.95 14.19 -22.29
N LYS A 23 -9.93 15.41 -21.75
CA LYS A 23 -10.95 16.43 -22.01
C LYS A 23 -10.44 17.41 -23.06
N THR A 24 -11.24 17.69 -24.07
CA THR A 24 -10.98 18.83 -24.95
C THR A 24 -11.19 20.12 -24.18
N VAL A 25 -10.15 20.96 -24.12
CA VAL A 25 -10.21 22.35 -23.65
C VAL A 25 -9.74 23.27 -24.76
N TRP A 26 -10.12 24.54 -24.68
CA TRP A 26 -9.74 25.55 -25.65
C TRP A 26 -8.81 26.56 -24.97
N VAL A 27 -7.68 26.89 -25.60
CA VAL A 27 -6.69 27.82 -25.02
C VAL A 27 -6.26 28.86 -26.05
N CYS A 28 -5.81 30.02 -25.58
CA CYS A 28 -5.20 31.00 -26.49
C CYS A 28 -3.84 30.45 -27.00
N PRO A 29 -3.51 30.61 -28.29
CA PRO A 29 -2.19 30.24 -28.80
C PRO A 29 -1.05 31.09 -28.22
N MET A 30 -1.35 32.24 -27.61
CA MET A 30 -0.38 33.05 -26.87
C MET A 30 -0.19 32.50 -25.45
N ALA A 31 1.04 32.08 -25.12
CA ALA A 31 1.38 31.49 -23.82
C ALA A 31 1.08 32.42 -22.63
N GLU A 32 1.17 33.73 -22.84
CA GLU A 32 0.87 34.75 -21.83
C GLU A 32 -0.62 34.84 -21.47
N HIS A 33 -1.49 34.26 -22.30
CA HIS A 33 -2.95 34.23 -22.13
C HIS A 33 -3.47 32.81 -21.88
N ALA A 34 -2.68 31.96 -21.22
CA ALA A 34 -2.97 30.53 -21.01
C ALA A 34 -4.15 30.26 -20.03
N GLN A 35 -5.29 30.87 -20.27
CA GLN A 35 -6.58 30.53 -19.67
C GLN A 35 -7.24 29.40 -20.45
N GLU A 36 -7.89 28.48 -19.73
CA GLU A 36 -8.65 27.39 -20.31
C GLU A 36 -10.13 27.78 -20.48
N PHE A 37 -10.72 27.39 -21.61
CA PHE A 37 -12.12 27.62 -21.95
C PHE A 37 -12.80 26.28 -22.30
N GLU A 38 -14.06 26.13 -21.92
CA GLU A 38 -14.84 24.89 -22.15
C GLU A 38 -15.39 24.76 -23.57
N LYS A 39 -15.38 25.85 -24.35
CA LYS A 39 -15.95 25.90 -25.71
C LYS A 39 -15.05 26.69 -26.67
N PRO A 40 -15.14 26.42 -27.99
CA PRO A 40 -14.46 27.23 -28.99
C PRO A 40 -14.88 28.70 -28.93
N GLY A 41 -13.99 29.59 -29.37
CA GLY A 41 -14.26 31.03 -29.36
C GLY A 41 -13.01 31.85 -29.62
N GLN A 42 -13.08 33.14 -29.28
CA GLN A 42 -11.95 34.06 -29.32
C GLN A 42 -11.43 34.32 -27.91
N CYS A 43 -10.11 34.48 -27.78
CA CYS A 43 -9.49 34.90 -26.52
C CYS A 43 -10.00 36.30 -26.14
N PRO A 44 -10.51 36.50 -24.91
CA PRO A 44 -11.03 37.81 -24.48
C PRO A 44 -9.93 38.87 -24.28
N ILE A 45 -8.66 38.47 -24.27
CA ILE A 45 -7.51 39.38 -24.08
C ILE A 45 -6.97 39.87 -25.43
N CYS A 46 -6.74 38.97 -26.39
CA CYS A 46 -6.10 39.32 -27.67
C CYS A 46 -6.97 39.12 -28.92
N GLY A 47 -8.18 38.60 -28.79
CA GLY A 47 -9.09 38.35 -29.91
C GLY A 47 -8.70 37.18 -30.84
N MET A 48 -7.57 36.52 -30.63
CA MET A 48 -7.18 35.34 -31.42
C MET A 48 -8.15 34.17 -31.22
N ALA A 49 -8.35 33.38 -32.26
CA ALA A 49 -9.11 32.13 -32.17
C ALA A 49 -8.44 31.20 -31.15
N LEU A 50 -9.25 30.66 -30.24
CA LEU A 50 -8.80 29.63 -29.30
C LEU A 50 -8.46 28.36 -30.08
N VAL A 51 -7.38 27.71 -29.69
CA VAL A 51 -6.95 26.43 -30.25
C VAL A 51 -7.41 25.29 -29.35
N GLU A 52 -7.83 24.20 -29.98
CA GLU A 52 -8.18 22.98 -29.27
C GLU A 52 -6.93 22.38 -28.63
N LYS A 53 -7.03 22.02 -27.35
CA LYS A 53 -5.97 21.36 -26.60
C LYS A 53 -6.55 20.20 -25.81
N GLU A 54 -5.88 19.07 -25.91
CA GLU A 54 -6.21 17.89 -25.11
C GLU A 54 -5.68 18.10 -23.68
N LYS A 55 -6.58 18.14 -22.69
CA LYS A 55 -6.24 18.15 -21.26
C LYS A 55 -6.37 16.75 -20.70
N ARG A 56 -5.23 16.16 -20.35
CA ARG A 56 -5.16 14.84 -19.70
C ARG A 56 -5.07 15.00 -18.19
N PHE A 57 -5.69 14.09 -17.45
CA PHE A 57 -5.45 13.91 -16.03
C PHE A 57 -3.96 13.64 -15.78
N ARG A 58 -3.33 14.32 -14.82
CA ARG A 58 -1.87 14.28 -14.63
C ARG A 58 -1.49 13.67 -13.29
N VAL A 59 -0.54 12.74 -13.31
CA VAL A 59 -0.04 12.06 -12.11
C VAL A 59 1.45 12.31 -11.98
N ALA A 60 1.83 13.05 -10.93
CA ALA A 60 3.22 13.18 -10.51
C ALA A 60 3.55 12.05 -9.56
N VAL A 61 4.58 11.27 -9.87
CA VAL A 61 5.02 10.13 -9.06
C VAL A 61 6.35 10.46 -8.42
N LEU A 62 6.37 10.61 -7.10
CA LEU A 62 7.63 10.79 -6.38
C LEU A 62 8.44 9.49 -6.48
N VAL A 63 9.71 9.59 -6.86
CA VAL A 63 10.67 8.48 -6.85
C VAL A 63 11.96 8.90 -6.13
N PHE A 64 12.60 7.95 -5.46
CA PHE A 64 13.82 8.17 -4.69
C PHE A 64 14.62 6.86 -4.59
N ASN A 65 15.89 6.96 -4.19
CA ASN A 65 16.73 5.78 -3.98
C ASN A 65 16.09 4.82 -2.96
N TYR A 66 16.03 3.55 -3.35
CA TYR A 66 15.35 2.44 -2.70
C TYR A 66 13.83 2.61 -2.59
N ALA A 67 13.18 3.34 -3.50
CA ALA A 67 11.72 3.25 -3.63
C ALA A 67 11.31 1.79 -3.92
N GLU A 68 10.21 1.36 -3.31
CA GLU A 68 9.64 0.01 -3.49
C GLU A 68 8.99 -0.10 -4.87
N ASP A 69 9.40 -1.09 -5.69
CA ASP A 69 9.04 -1.16 -7.12
C ASP A 69 7.54 -1.11 -7.34
N ILE A 70 6.81 -2.01 -6.67
CA ILE A 70 5.36 -2.15 -6.85
C ILE A 70 4.58 -0.93 -6.30
N ASP A 71 5.14 -0.19 -5.35
CA ASP A 71 4.43 0.92 -4.69
C ASP A 71 4.20 2.11 -5.63
N PHE A 72 5.04 2.28 -6.66
CA PHE A 72 4.82 3.28 -7.69
C PHE A 72 4.48 2.66 -9.06
N THR A 73 5.06 1.53 -9.44
CA THR A 73 4.78 0.92 -10.76
C THR A 73 3.36 0.39 -10.87
N ALA A 74 2.78 -0.20 -9.81
CA ALA A 74 1.41 -0.70 -9.88
C ALA A 74 0.37 0.42 -9.99
N PRO A 75 0.46 1.53 -9.22
CA PRO A 75 -0.36 2.70 -9.49
C PRO A 75 -0.16 3.30 -10.89
N ILE A 76 1.07 3.33 -11.40
CA ILE A 76 1.35 3.79 -12.76
C ILE A 76 0.59 2.95 -13.79
N GLU A 77 0.65 1.61 -13.68
CA GLU A 77 -0.09 0.71 -14.55
C GLU A 77 -1.59 1.02 -14.51
N VAL A 78 -2.19 1.01 -13.31
CA VAL A 78 -3.63 1.20 -13.13
C VAL A 78 -4.11 2.59 -13.61
N LEU A 79 -3.41 3.65 -13.23
CA LEU A 79 -3.76 5.03 -13.61
C LEU A 79 -3.47 5.29 -15.10
N GLY A 80 -2.48 4.62 -15.69
CA GLY A 80 -2.15 4.71 -17.11
C GLY A 80 -3.30 4.28 -18.01
N HIS A 81 -4.05 3.24 -17.61
CA HIS A 81 -5.26 2.79 -18.32
C HIS A 81 -6.40 3.82 -18.36
N THR A 82 -6.31 4.93 -17.61
CA THR A 82 -7.26 6.06 -17.75
C THR A 82 -6.92 6.96 -18.96
N GLY A 83 -5.72 6.84 -19.52
CA GLY A 83 -5.15 7.82 -20.46
C GLY A 83 -4.46 9.00 -19.76
N ALA A 84 -4.21 8.90 -18.45
CA ALA A 84 -3.52 9.92 -17.69
C ALA A 84 -2.09 10.15 -18.21
N GLN A 85 -1.63 11.40 -18.14
CA GLN A 85 -0.22 11.73 -18.31
C GLN A 85 0.51 11.46 -16.99
N ILE A 86 1.41 10.48 -17.01
CA ILE A 86 2.21 10.08 -15.85
C ILE A 86 3.63 10.59 -16.04
N PHE A 87 4.23 11.12 -14.98
CA PHE A 87 5.64 11.50 -14.95
C PHE A 87 6.24 11.30 -13.56
N THR A 88 7.53 11.00 -13.53
CA THR A 88 8.31 10.78 -12.31
C THR A 88 9.01 12.07 -11.86
N VAL A 89 9.08 12.25 -10.54
CA VAL A 89 9.71 13.42 -9.92
C VAL A 89 10.64 12.96 -8.81
N ALA A 90 11.86 13.48 -8.76
CA ALA A 90 12.83 13.15 -7.72
C ALA A 90 13.62 14.39 -7.25
N ALA A 91 14.53 14.21 -6.30
CA ALA A 91 15.41 15.29 -5.82
C ALA A 91 16.30 15.86 -6.94
N THR A 92 16.81 14.99 -7.81
CA THR A 92 17.57 15.34 -9.03
C THR A 92 17.10 14.45 -10.19
N THR A 93 17.52 14.75 -11.41
CA THR A 93 17.27 13.88 -12.58
C THR A 93 18.31 12.77 -12.75
N ASP A 94 19.20 12.59 -11.78
CA ASP A 94 20.17 11.49 -11.79
C ASP A 94 19.44 10.16 -11.60
N PRO A 95 19.93 9.05 -12.20
CA PRO A 95 19.32 7.75 -12.00
C PRO A 95 19.24 7.36 -10.53
N ILE A 96 18.10 6.82 -10.12
CA ILE A 96 17.90 6.19 -8.81
C ILE A 96 17.96 4.67 -8.95
N ASN A 97 18.28 3.99 -7.85
CA ASN A 97 18.16 2.53 -7.72
C ASN A 97 16.92 2.20 -6.89
N THR A 98 16.08 1.27 -7.33
CA THR A 98 14.95 0.77 -6.52
C THR A 98 15.39 -0.36 -5.58
N VAL A 99 14.49 -0.83 -4.71
CA VAL A 99 14.80 -1.87 -3.71
C VAL A 99 15.36 -3.17 -4.29
N PHE A 100 14.94 -3.58 -5.50
CA PHE A 100 15.43 -4.79 -6.17
C PHE A 100 16.40 -4.48 -7.33
N GLY A 101 16.92 -3.25 -7.38
CA GLY A 101 18.01 -2.88 -8.29
C GLY A 101 17.60 -2.40 -9.67
N LEU A 102 16.34 -1.98 -9.88
CA LEU A 102 15.98 -1.29 -11.13
C LEU A 102 16.59 0.11 -11.14
N HIS A 103 17.13 0.50 -12.29
CA HIS A 103 17.64 1.84 -12.53
C HIS A 103 16.59 2.68 -13.25
N ILE A 104 16.17 3.78 -12.62
CA ILE A 104 15.15 4.69 -13.18
C ILE A 104 15.73 6.08 -13.26
N ARG A 105 15.65 6.68 -14.45
CA ARG A 105 15.95 8.10 -14.65
C ARG A 105 14.67 8.91 -14.44
N PRO A 106 14.61 9.79 -13.42
CA PRO A 106 13.44 10.64 -13.21
C PRO A 106 13.23 11.61 -14.37
N ASP A 107 11.96 11.89 -14.70
CA ASP A 107 11.60 12.85 -15.76
C ASP A 107 11.90 14.29 -15.35
N TYR A 108 11.64 14.62 -14.08
CA TYR A 108 11.81 15.97 -13.53
C TYR A 108 12.46 15.94 -12.14
N ASP A 109 13.18 17.01 -11.81
CA ASP A 109 13.50 17.32 -10.43
C ASP A 109 12.33 18.04 -9.72
N LEU A 110 12.49 18.28 -8.41
CA LEU A 110 11.47 18.92 -7.57
C LEU A 110 11.10 20.35 -8.04
N ALA A 111 12.05 21.08 -8.62
CA ALA A 111 11.87 22.48 -9.00
C ALA A 111 11.15 22.62 -10.35
N HIS A 112 11.41 21.70 -11.28
CA HIS A 112 10.93 21.75 -12.66
C HIS A 112 9.73 20.84 -12.93
N ALA A 113 9.27 20.06 -11.95
CA ALA A 113 8.10 19.22 -12.09
C ALA A 113 6.85 20.04 -12.51
N PRO A 114 6.10 19.62 -13.53
CA PRO A 114 4.85 20.27 -13.89
C PRO A 114 3.76 20.12 -12.81
N ALA A 115 2.71 20.95 -12.88
CA ALA A 115 1.52 20.77 -12.04
C ALA A 115 0.81 19.44 -12.35
N SER A 116 0.23 18.79 -11.33
CA SER A 116 -0.48 17.52 -11.48
C SER A 116 -1.83 17.51 -10.76
N ASP A 117 -2.73 16.63 -11.18
CA ASP A 117 -3.99 16.37 -10.46
C ASP A 117 -3.75 15.43 -9.27
N VAL A 118 -2.77 14.52 -9.37
CA VAL A 118 -2.38 13.57 -8.33
C VAL A 118 -0.90 13.71 -8.01
N LEU A 119 -0.57 13.66 -6.72
CA LEU A 119 0.77 13.36 -6.24
C LEU A 119 0.78 11.96 -5.62
N LEU A 120 1.55 11.04 -6.19
CA LEU A 120 1.75 9.69 -5.68
C LEU A 120 3.07 9.62 -4.89
N VAL A 121 3.00 9.11 -3.65
CA VAL A 121 4.14 8.98 -2.73
C VAL A 121 4.33 7.51 -2.35
N PRO A 122 5.31 6.79 -2.95
CA PRO A 122 5.52 5.38 -2.67
C PRO A 122 6.26 5.16 -1.35
N GLY A 123 6.34 3.89 -0.94
CA GLY A 123 7.17 3.42 0.15
C GLY A 123 8.58 2.99 -0.26
N GLY A 124 9.18 2.12 0.54
CA GLY A 124 10.56 1.63 0.40
C GLY A 124 11.50 2.26 1.43
N GLY A 125 12.69 2.65 0.97
CA GLY A 125 13.74 3.36 1.71
C GLY A 125 13.40 4.82 2.03
N VAL A 126 12.22 5.06 2.62
CA VAL A 126 11.66 6.39 2.90
C VAL A 126 12.51 7.25 3.84
N SER A 127 13.51 6.65 4.51
CA SER A 127 14.31 7.28 5.54
C SER A 127 15.14 8.49 5.04
N ASN A 128 15.52 8.48 3.77
CA ASN A 128 16.19 9.61 3.13
C ASN A 128 15.19 10.69 2.68
N ALA A 129 14.04 10.28 2.14
CA ALA A 129 13.01 11.19 1.65
C ALA A 129 12.38 12.02 2.77
N TRP A 130 12.01 11.39 3.90
CA TRP A 130 11.33 12.08 5.00
C TRP A 130 12.23 12.97 5.88
N LYS A 131 13.56 12.95 5.63
CA LYS A 131 14.59 13.78 6.29
C LYS A 131 15.04 14.91 5.36
N ASN A 132 14.67 14.84 4.09
CA ASN A 132 15.03 15.83 3.09
C ASN A 132 13.96 16.92 3.03
N GLU A 133 14.29 18.10 3.56
CA GLU A 133 13.36 19.23 3.60
C GLU A 133 12.96 19.71 2.20
N GLN A 134 13.79 19.53 1.17
CA GLN A 134 13.40 19.86 -0.20
C GLN A 134 12.24 18.98 -0.68
N VAL A 135 12.29 17.68 -0.37
CA VAL A 135 11.21 16.73 -0.68
C VAL A 135 9.96 17.06 0.14
N LEU A 136 10.09 17.31 1.45
CA LEU A 136 8.95 17.67 2.29
C LEU A 136 8.29 18.99 1.86
N SER A 137 9.09 20.00 1.54
CA SER A 137 8.61 21.29 1.04
C SER A 137 7.89 21.13 -0.30
N PHE A 138 8.47 20.36 -1.23
CA PHE A 138 7.83 20.03 -2.51
C PHE A 138 6.46 19.37 -2.28
N ILE A 139 6.38 18.34 -1.43
CA ILE A 139 5.13 17.65 -1.12
C ILE A 139 4.10 18.61 -0.53
N ARG A 140 4.49 19.45 0.44
CA ARG A 140 3.60 20.46 1.05
C ARG A 140 3.08 21.48 0.05
N GLN A 141 3.93 21.90 -0.90
CA GLN A 141 3.53 22.83 -1.96
C GLN A 141 2.56 22.16 -2.92
N ARG A 142 2.93 21.01 -3.48
CA ARG A 142 2.08 20.28 -4.44
C ARG A 142 0.75 19.86 -3.85
N ALA A 143 0.73 19.43 -2.58
CA ALA A 143 -0.52 19.06 -1.91
C ALA A 143 -1.55 20.19 -1.83
N LYS A 144 -1.15 21.47 -1.96
CA LYS A 144 -2.11 22.59 -2.04
C LYS A 144 -2.86 22.57 -3.37
N ASP A 145 -2.15 22.31 -4.46
CA ASP A 145 -2.65 22.51 -5.82
C ASP A 145 -3.16 21.22 -6.48
N THR A 146 -2.71 20.03 -6.03
CA THR A 146 -3.23 18.76 -6.54
C THR A 146 -4.63 18.47 -6.00
N LYS A 147 -5.45 17.75 -6.77
CA LYS A 147 -6.76 17.25 -6.30
C LYS A 147 -6.59 16.15 -5.26
N TYR A 148 -5.62 15.26 -5.47
CA TYR A 148 -5.36 14.12 -4.59
C TYR A 148 -3.86 14.02 -4.25
N VAL A 149 -3.59 13.51 -3.06
CA VAL A 149 -2.28 12.98 -2.67
C VAL A 149 -2.51 11.54 -2.22
N MET A 150 -1.85 10.59 -2.87
CA MET A 150 -1.96 9.18 -2.54
C MET A 150 -0.63 8.66 -2.02
N SER A 151 -0.60 7.98 -0.88
CA SER A 151 0.58 7.22 -0.45
C SER A 151 0.34 5.73 -0.47
N VAL A 152 1.39 4.97 -0.79
CA VAL A 152 1.42 3.51 -0.71
C VAL A 152 2.41 3.06 0.35
N CYS A 153 2.09 1.97 1.06
CA CYS A 153 2.98 1.32 2.02
C CYS A 153 3.46 2.30 3.12
N ASN A 154 4.77 2.32 3.41
CA ASN A 154 5.39 3.26 4.34
C ASN A 154 5.63 4.67 3.75
N GLY A 155 5.16 4.97 2.53
CA GLY A 155 5.10 6.33 2.00
C GLY A 155 4.25 7.28 2.86
N ALA A 156 3.29 6.73 3.61
CA ALA A 156 2.50 7.48 4.61
C ALA A 156 3.37 8.19 5.65
N PHE A 157 4.56 7.67 5.97
CA PHE A 157 5.45 8.34 6.90
C PHE A 157 6.06 9.63 6.33
N ILE A 158 6.27 9.71 5.02
CA ILE A 158 6.70 10.96 4.35
C ILE A 158 5.58 12.00 4.48
N LEU A 159 4.32 11.59 4.25
CA LEU A 159 3.16 12.47 4.43
C LEU A 159 3.00 12.93 5.89
N ALA A 160 3.24 12.04 6.86
CA ALA A 160 3.24 12.38 8.28
C ALA A 160 4.30 13.44 8.59
N LYS A 161 5.54 13.27 8.11
CA LYS A 161 6.63 14.25 8.29
C LYS A 161 6.39 15.57 7.56
N ALA A 162 5.66 15.55 6.45
CA ALA A 162 5.18 16.77 5.79
C ALA A 162 4.03 17.47 6.55
N GLY A 163 3.55 16.91 7.67
CA GLY A 163 2.44 17.45 8.45
C GLY A 163 1.07 17.28 7.80
N LEU A 164 0.97 16.45 6.75
CA LEU A 164 -0.27 16.30 5.97
C LEU A 164 -1.27 15.30 6.58
N LEU A 165 -0.86 14.54 7.60
CA LEU A 165 -1.72 13.56 8.27
C LEU A 165 -2.24 14.02 9.65
N ASP A 166 -1.86 15.20 10.11
CA ASP A 166 -2.32 15.75 11.41
C ASP A 166 -3.84 15.89 11.41
N GLY A 167 -4.52 15.25 12.38
CA GLY A 167 -5.98 15.28 12.52
C GLY A 167 -6.74 14.37 11.55
N LEU A 168 -6.06 13.62 10.68
CA LEU A 168 -6.67 12.70 9.72
C LEU A 168 -6.65 11.25 10.19
N THR A 169 -7.40 10.40 9.50
CA THR A 169 -7.29 8.93 9.63
C THR A 169 -6.32 8.42 8.55
N ALA A 170 -5.42 7.49 8.87
CA ALA A 170 -4.47 6.96 7.88
C ALA A 170 -4.14 5.48 8.12
N THR A 171 -3.60 4.83 7.10
CA THR A 171 -3.05 3.47 7.16
C THR A 171 -1.63 3.43 6.59
N THR A 172 -0.94 2.31 6.77
CA THR A 172 0.38 2.02 6.19
C THR A 172 0.61 0.51 6.08
N THR A 173 1.80 0.07 5.67
CA THR A 173 2.15 -1.34 5.62
C THR A 173 2.11 -2.01 6.99
N ALA A 174 1.75 -3.28 7.01
CA ALA A 174 1.43 -4.00 8.24
C ALA A 174 2.56 -4.04 9.26
N SER A 175 3.80 -4.24 8.81
CA SER A 175 4.98 -4.28 9.68
C SER A 175 5.31 -2.94 10.32
N ARG A 176 4.73 -1.84 9.83
CA ARG A 176 5.00 -0.46 10.27
C ARG A 176 3.77 0.23 10.85
N ILE A 177 2.63 -0.46 10.97
CA ILE A 177 1.35 0.17 11.31
C ILE A 177 1.36 0.79 12.72
N ASP A 178 1.95 0.11 13.70
CA ASP A 178 2.05 0.63 15.06
C ASP A 178 3.10 1.73 15.17
N GLU A 179 4.20 1.64 14.41
CA GLU A 179 5.24 2.69 14.33
C GLU A 179 4.68 4.00 13.76
N LEU A 180 3.78 3.93 12.76
CA LEU A 180 3.14 5.15 12.24
C LEU A 180 2.36 5.90 13.33
N ALA A 181 1.64 5.17 14.19
CA ALA A 181 0.89 5.77 15.28
C ALA A 181 1.80 6.48 16.29
N ASP A 182 2.98 5.91 16.53
CA ASP A 182 3.96 6.48 17.46
C ASP A 182 4.62 7.75 16.88
N VAL A 183 4.92 7.79 15.57
CA VAL A 183 5.55 8.96 14.93
C VAL A 183 4.57 10.07 14.55
N ALA A 184 3.28 9.75 14.41
CA ALA A 184 2.20 10.66 14.01
C ALA A 184 1.06 10.62 15.04
N PRO A 185 1.29 11.09 16.29
CA PRO A 185 0.34 10.90 17.39
C PRO A 185 -0.98 11.67 17.22
N LYS A 186 -1.03 12.64 16.30
CA LYS A 186 -2.25 13.37 15.94
C LYS A 186 -3.05 12.68 14.80
N THR A 187 -2.52 11.60 14.24
CA THR A 187 -3.17 10.83 13.17
C THR A 187 -3.87 9.63 13.79
N ARG A 188 -5.13 9.40 13.43
CA ARG A 188 -5.82 8.16 13.78
C ARG A 188 -5.36 7.05 12.84
N VAL A 189 -4.45 6.19 13.29
CA VAL A 189 -3.95 5.08 12.47
C VAL A 189 -4.88 3.86 12.55
N VAL A 190 -5.30 3.35 11.41
CA VAL A 190 -6.24 2.21 11.28
C VAL A 190 -5.66 1.10 10.41
N ARG A 191 -6.06 -0.15 10.69
CA ARG A 191 -5.63 -1.35 9.97
C ARG A 191 -6.56 -1.62 8.77
N GLU A 192 -6.65 -0.66 7.86
CA GLU A 192 -7.49 -0.76 6.66
C GLU A 192 -6.63 -0.83 5.38
N ARG A 193 -7.20 -1.39 4.31
CA ARG A 193 -6.49 -1.56 3.03
C ARG A 193 -6.28 -0.22 2.32
N VAL A 194 -7.32 0.61 2.30
CA VAL A 194 -7.35 1.97 1.73
C VAL A 194 -8.10 2.86 2.70
N VAL A 195 -7.57 4.04 2.98
CA VAL A 195 -8.21 5.09 3.80
C VAL A 195 -8.26 6.37 2.98
N ASP A 196 -9.44 6.97 2.87
CA ASP A 196 -9.69 8.18 2.08
C ASP A 196 -10.24 9.30 2.98
N ASN A 197 -9.56 10.46 2.97
CA ASN A 197 -9.95 11.68 3.68
C ASN A 197 -10.37 12.81 2.71
N GLY A 198 -10.85 12.48 1.52
CA GLY A 198 -11.15 13.45 0.47
C GLY A 198 -9.95 13.70 -0.43
N LYS A 199 -9.00 14.53 0.03
CA LYS A 199 -7.76 14.89 -0.70
C LYS A 199 -6.63 13.90 -0.46
N ILE A 200 -6.47 13.41 0.77
CA ILE A 200 -5.39 12.51 1.15
C ILE A 200 -5.91 11.07 1.20
N ILE A 201 -5.31 10.21 0.39
CA ILE A 201 -5.58 8.77 0.33
C ILE A 201 -4.32 8.04 0.80
N THR A 202 -4.45 7.13 1.76
CA THR A 202 -3.35 6.28 2.20
C THR A 202 -3.72 4.82 2.01
N THR A 203 -2.80 4.00 1.53
CA THR A 203 -3.01 2.56 1.35
C THR A 203 -2.05 1.75 2.20
N ALA A 204 -2.39 0.48 2.42
CA ALA A 204 -1.51 -0.48 3.07
C ALA A 204 -0.29 -0.82 2.18
N GLY A 205 0.41 -1.91 2.47
CA GLY A 205 1.62 -2.28 1.73
C GLY A 205 1.38 -2.82 0.32
N LEU A 206 2.33 -2.56 -0.58
CA LEU A 206 2.54 -3.25 -1.85
C LEU A 206 1.29 -3.26 -2.74
N SER A 207 0.63 -4.42 -2.89
CA SER A 207 -0.54 -4.58 -3.75
C SER A 207 -1.72 -3.69 -3.41
N ALA A 208 -1.78 -3.13 -2.19
CA ALA A 208 -2.80 -2.15 -1.83
C ALA A 208 -2.73 -0.85 -2.65
N GLY A 209 -1.59 -0.55 -3.30
CA GLY A 209 -1.47 0.52 -4.29
C GLY A 209 -2.37 0.32 -5.52
N ILE A 210 -2.65 -0.93 -5.91
CA ILE A 210 -3.58 -1.26 -7.00
C ILE A 210 -5.00 -0.85 -6.59
N ASP A 211 -5.46 -1.28 -5.42
CA ASP A 211 -6.80 -0.96 -4.93
C ASP A 211 -6.99 0.53 -4.64
N GLY A 212 -5.96 1.21 -4.10
CA GLY A 212 -5.99 2.66 -3.92
C GLY A 212 -6.12 3.41 -5.23
N SER A 213 -5.45 2.94 -6.28
CA SER A 213 -5.54 3.52 -7.63
C SER A 213 -6.92 3.29 -8.24
N LEU A 214 -7.48 2.08 -8.12
CA LEU A 214 -8.85 1.79 -8.56
C LEU A 214 -9.91 2.58 -7.77
N HIS A 215 -9.70 2.76 -6.46
CA HIS A 215 -10.52 3.63 -5.61
C HIS A 215 -10.45 5.09 -6.07
N LEU A 216 -9.26 5.61 -6.38
CA LEU A 216 -9.10 6.97 -6.92
C LEU A 216 -9.82 7.11 -8.28
N ILE A 217 -9.71 6.11 -9.16
CA ILE A 217 -10.41 6.10 -10.44
C ILE A 217 -11.92 6.09 -10.26
N ASP A 218 -12.45 5.32 -9.30
CA ASP A 218 -13.87 5.33 -8.97
C ASP A 218 -14.32 6.73 -8.54
N ARG A 219 -13.52 7.42 -7.74
CA ARG A 219 -13.82 8.78 -7.30
C ARG A 219 -13.78 9.83 -8.41
N GLU A 220 -12.80 9.77 -9.31
CA GLU A 220 -12.63 10.78 -10.36
C GLU A 220 -13.44 10.49 -11.63
N PHE A 221 -13.55 9.21 -12.00
CA PHE A 221 -14.13 8.77 -13.29
C PHE A 221 -15.35 7.84 -13.12
N GLY A 222 -15.70 7.46 -11.88
CA GLY A 222 -16.85 6.62 -11.56
C GLY A 222 -16.56 5.11 -11.54
N ARG A 223 -17.29 4.40 -10.67
CA ARG A 223 -17.22 2.93 -10.48
C ARG A 223 -17.16 2.13 -11.79
N PRO A 224 -18.00 2.39 -12.82
CA PRO A 224 -17.94 1.60 -14.06
C PRO A 224 -16.58 1.66 -14.75
N ARG A 225 -15.87 2.79 -14.69
CA ARG A 225 -14.52 2.94 -15.27
C ARG A 225 -13.49 2.17 -14.46
N ALA A 226 -13.55 2.26 -13.13
CA ALA A 226 -12.65 1.51 -12.25
C ALA A 226 -12.82 -0.01 -12.45
N GLU A 227 -14.05 -0.52 -12.50
CA GLU A 227 -14.31 -1.93 -12.76
C GLU A 227 -13.90 -2.36 -14.17
N GLN A 228 -14.08 -1.50 -15.18
CA GLN A 228 -13.60 -1.76 -16.53
C GLN A 228 -12.08 -1.93 -16.55
N ILE A 229 -11.35 -1.02 -15.92
CA ILE A 229 -9.89 -1.08 -15.85
C ILE A 229 -9.46 -2.33 -15.06
N ALA A 230 -10.08 -2.60 -13.90
CA ALA A 230 -9.80 -3.81 -13.12
C ALA A 230 -9.96 -5.09 -13.96
N ARG A 231 -11.04 -5.20 -14.75
CA ARG A 231 -11.24 -6.31 -15.69
C ARG A 231 -10.18 -6.35 -16.79
N ALA A 232 -9.80 -5.20 -17.33
CA ALA A 232 -8.81 -5.11 -18.41
C ALA A 232 -7.40 -5.57 -17.97
N ILE A 233 -7.04 -5.33 -16.72
CA ILE A 233 -5.77 -5.80 -16.13
C ILE A 233 -5.90 -7.15 -15.41
N GLU A 234 -7.03 -7.85 -15.62
CA GLU A 234 -7.33 -9.16 -15.00
C GLU A 234 -7.26 -9.17 -13.47
N TYR A 235 -7.49 -8.02 -12.82
CA TYR A 235 -7.43 -7.86 -11.38
C TYR A 235 -8.81 -8.04 -10.75
N ARG A 236 -8.93 -9.00 -9.82
CA ARG A 236 -10.15 -9.20 -9.03
C ARG A 236 -10.29 -8.12 -7.96
N TRP A 237 -10.77 -6.96 -8.36
CA TRP A 237 -11.03 -5.85 -7.45
C TRP A 237 -12.30 -6.09 -6.62
N ASP A 238 -12.16 -5.99 -5.30
CA ASP A 238 -13.27 -5.96 -4.36
C ASP A 238 -13.15 -4.70 -3.49
N PRO A 239 -13.90 -3.63 -3.81
CA PRO A 239 -13.84 -2.38 -3.08
C PRO A 239 -14.43 -2.46 -1.66
N ALA A 240 -15.19 -3.51 -1.33
CA ALA A 240 -15.70 -3.74 0.01
C ALA A 240 -14.76 -4.62 0.85
N SER A 241 -13.69 -5.15 0.24
CA SER A 241 -12.74 -6.02 0.92
C SER A 241 -12.04 -5.28 2.05
N LYS A 242 -12.19 -5.83 3.26
CA LYS A 242 -11.41 -5.41 4.43
C LYS A 242 -10.10 -6.19 4.57
N TRP A 243 -9.74 -6.99 3.58
CA TRP A 243 -8.55 -7.83 3.66
C TRP A 243 -7.29 -6.96 3.58
N THR A 244 -6.54 -6.92 4.67
CA THR A 244 -5.22 -6.31 4.72
C THR A 244 -4.33 -7.09 5.66
N ARG A 245 -3.04 -7.17 5.32
CA ARG A 245 -2.03 -7.92 6.09
C ARG A 245 -2.05 -7.55 7.57
N SER A 246 -2.31 -6.29 7.91
CA SER A 246 -2.33 -5.77 9.29
C SER A 246 -3.51 -6.25 10.15
N THR A 247 -4.53 -6.86 9.54
CA THR A 247 -5.68 -7.42 10.26
C THR A 247 -5.56 -8.91 10.55
N LEU A 248 -4.57 -9.60 9.96
CA LEU A 248 -4.39 -11.03 10.13
C LEU A 248 -3.93 -11.37 11.56
N ALA A 249 -4.38 -12.51 12.07
CA ALA A 249 -4.17 -12.89 13.46
C ALA A 249 -2.69 -13.07 13.82
N ASP A 250 -1.86 -13.54 12.90
CA ASP A 250 -0.42 -13.70 13.11
C ASP A 250 0.31 -12.39 13.42
N THR A 251 -0.15 -11.25 12.89
CA THR A 251 0.44 -9.93 13.19
C THR A 251 0.38 -9.54 14.66
N ARG A 252 -0.43 -10.25 15.46
CA ARG A 252 -0.57 -10.01 16.90
C ARG A 252 0.52 -10.72 17.69
N LEU A 253 1.16 -11.74 17.11
CA LEU A 253 2.34 -12.36 17.68
C LEU A 253 3.54 -11.41 17.52
N PRO A 254 4.27 -11.10 18.60
CA PRO A 254 5.48 -10.33 18.47
C PRO A 254 6.60 -11.19 17.91
N ASP A 255 7.59 -10.55 17.27
CA ASP A 255 8.84 -11.23 16.93
C ASP A 255 9.52 -11.78 18.19
N VAL A 256 9.74 -13.09 18.23
CA VAL A 256 10.48 -13.79 19.28
C VAL A 256 11.83 -14.17 18.69
N LYS A 257 12.92 -13.80 19.36
CA LYS A 257 14.26 -14.22 18.94
C LYS A 257 14.39 -15.72 19.16
N LEU A 258 15.07 -16.41 18.26
CA LEU A 258 15.47 -17.79 18.51
C LEU A 258 16.79 -17.79 19.31
N PRO A 259 17.10 -18.88 20.04
CA PRO A 259 18.44 -19.12 20.56
C PRO A 259 19.51 -19.02 19.47
N ASP A 260 20.75 -18.68 19.85
CA ASP A 260 21.83 -18.45 18.87
C ASP A 260 22.21 -19.71 18.08
N ASP A 261 22.03 -20.89 18.68
CA ASP A 261 22.25 -22.21 18.08
C ASP A 261 21.04 -22.74 17.31
N ALA A 262 19.90 -22.05 17.37
CA ALA A 262 18.66 -22.57 16.82
C ALA A 262 18.54 -22.40 15.32
N VAL A 263 18.10 -23.46 14.64
CA VAL A 263 17.70 -23.44 13.22
C VAL A 263 16.20 -23.67 13.14
N TRP A 264 15.48 -22.73 12.53
CA TRP A 264 14.04 -22.81 12.32
C TRP A 264 13.70 -23.05 10.85
N GLU A 265 12.89 -24.07 10.61
CA GLU A 265 12.30 -24.36 9.31
C GLU A 265 10.78 -24.23 9.42
N MET A 266 10.20 -23.27 8.69
CA MET A 266 8.74 -23.12 8.61
C MET A 266 8.18 -24.16 7.64
N LEU A 267 7.31 -25.05 8.13
CA LEU A 267 6.67 -26.08 7.32
C LEU A 267 5.36 -25.56 6.72
N THR A 268 4.48 -25.00 7.56
CA THR A 268 3.21 -24.41 7.12
C THR A 268 2.86 -23.17 7.94
N SER A 269 2.12 -22.26 7.32
CA SER A 269 1.62 -21.04 7.98
C SER A 269 0.34 -20.60 7.28
N ASN A 270 -0.77 -20.64 7.99
CA ASN A 270 -2.09 -20.35 7.43
C ASN A 270 -3.07 -19.86 8.49
N GLY A 271 -4.01 -19.02 8.05
CA GLY A 271 -5.03 -18.48 8.92
C GLY A 271 -5.83 -17.35 8.30
N ASP A 272 -6.50 -16.60 9.17
CA ASP A 272 -7.38 -15.50 8.86
C ASP A 272 -7.27 -14.38 9.92
N THR A 273 -8.27 -13.49 9.96
CA THR A 273 -8.32 -12.37 10.91
C THR A 273 -8.73 -12.76 12.33
N LYS A 274 -9.10 -14.02 12.57
CA LYS A 274 -9.58 -14.54 13.85
C LYS A 274 -8.64 -15.58 14.43
N LYS A 275 -7.98 -16.39 13.60
CA LYS A 275 -7.04 -17.42 14.02
C LYS A 275 -5.89 -17.57 13.03
N TRP A 276 -4.73 -18.00 13.52
CA TRP A 276 -3.59 -18.37 12.71
C TRP A 276 -2.87 -19.55 13.32
N GLU A 277 -2.31 -20.41 12.48
CA GLU A 277 -1.55 -21.57 12.88
C GLU A 277 -0.26 -21.65 12.06
N MET A 278 0.83 -21.98 12.73
CA MET A 278 2.16 -22.13 12.17
C MET A 278 2.73 -23.44 12.66
N HIS A 279 3.24 -24.24 11.73
CA HIS A 279 3.98 -25.44 12.04
C HIS A 279 5.40 -25.29 11.53
N GLY A 280 6.36 -25.74 12.31
CA GLY A 280 7.75 -25.73 11.90
C GLY A 280 8.59 -26.71 12.69
N ARG A 281 9.84 -26.84 12.26
CA ARG A 281 10.85 -27.65 12.90
C ARG A 281 11.89 -26.73 13.52
N LEU A 282 12.12 -26.91 14.80
CA LEU A 282 13.15 -26.22 15.57
C LEU A 282 14.26 -27.22 15.89
N HIS A 283 15.45 -26.98 15.36
CA HIS A 283 16.66 -27.65 15.82
C HIS A 283 17.37 -26.74 16.82
N VAL A 284 17.64 -27.24 18.03
CA VAL A 284 18.30 -26.48 19.11
C VAL A 284 18.89 -27.47 20.12
N GLU A 285 20.09 -27.18 20.65
CA GLU A 285 20.80 -28.09 21.55
C GLU A 285 20.16 -28.19 22.93
N MET A 286 19.43 -27.14 23.35
CA MET A 286 18.73 -27.16 24.62
C MET A 286 17.54 -28.14 24.61
N SER A 287 17.14 -28.56 25.80
CA SER A 287 15.98 -29.43 25.96
C SER A 287 14.69 -28.72 25.53
N GLN A 288 13.68 -29.52 25.18
CA GLN A 288 12.34 -29.06 24.85
C GLN A 288 11.80 -28.02 25.84
N GLU A 289 11.89 -28.32 27.14
CA GLU A 289 11.32 -27.45 28.18
C GLU A 289 12.13 -26.16 28.36
N GLU A 290 13.44 -26.19 28.13
CA GLU A 290 14.28 -24.99 28.10
C GLU A 290 13.94 -24.08 26.93
N ALA A 291 13.69 -24.64 25.75
CA ALA A 291 13.25 -23.88 24.57
C ALA A 291 11.89 -23.22 24.81
N LEU A 292 10.92 -23.95 25.38
CA LEU A 292 9.61 -23.40 25.76
C LEU A 292 9.71 -22.30 26.82
N ASP A 293 10.60 -22.47 27.81
CA ASP A 293 10.82 -21.46 28.86
C ASP A 293 11.58 -20.23 28.32
N PHE A 294 12.45 -20.40 27.32
CA PHE A 294 13.10 -19.31 26.60
C PHE A 294 12.08 -18.45 25.83
N ALA A 295 11.18 -19.09 25.07
CA ALA A 295 10.08 -18.40 24.40
C ALA A 295 9.15 -17.69 25.40
N THR A 296 8.84 -18.36 26.53
CA THR A 296 8.02 -17.79 27.61
C THR A 296 8.60 -16.49 28.13
N LYS A 297 9.91 -16.44 28.43
CA LYS A 297 10.58 -15.23 28.94
C LYS A 297 10.40 -14.04 27.98
N GLN A 298 10.54 -14.27 26.67
CA GLN A 298 10.40 -13.22 25.68
C GLN A 298 8.96 -12.73 25.51
N LEU A 299 7.98 -13.64 25.47
CA LEU A 299 6.57 -13.27 25.39
C LEU A 299 6.13 -12.48 26.62
N VAL A 300 6.54 -12.90 27.82
CA VAL A 300 6.26 -12.19 29.07
C VAL A 300 6.89 -10.79 29.07
N ALA A 301 8.14 -10.65 28.61
CA ALA A 301 8.79 -9.34 28.45
C ALA A 301 8.04 -8.42 27.47
N LYS A 302 7.25 -8.99 26.54
CA LYS A 302 6.39 -8.28 25.59
C LYS A 302 4.93 -8.14 26.06
N GLY A 303 4.67 -8.38 27.35
CA GLY A 303 3.37 -8.17 27.98
C GLY A 303 2.34 -9.28 27.75
N TRP A 304 2.78 -10.47 27.38
CA TRP A 304 1.92 -11.65 27.36
C TRP A 304 1.88 -12.32 28.74
N MET A 305 0.71 -12.76 29.18
CA MET A 305 0.54 -13.43 30.47
C MET A 305 0.48 -14.94 30.27
N LEU A 306 1.35 -15.69 30.95
CA LEU A 306 1.31 -17.15 30.93
C LEU A 306 -0.01 -17.64 31.55
N ARG A 307 -0.72 -18.51 30.82
CA ARG A 307 -2.01 -19.09 31.23
C ARG A 307 -1.90 -20.57 31.56
N GLU A 308 -1.08 -21.30 30.82
CA GLU A 308 -0.94 -22.75 30.94
C GLU A 308 0.53 -23.14 30.76
N LYS A 309 1.02 -24.01 31.65
CA LYS A 309 2.34 -24.63 31.58
C LYS A 309 2.19 -26.12 31.87
N THR A 310 2.36 -26.94 30.84
CA THR A 310 2.39 -28.41 30.94
C THR A 310 3.55 -28.96 30.12
N ASN A 311 3.92 -30.23 30.30
CA ASN A 311 4.99 -30.85 29.53
C ASN A 311 4.72 -30.72 28.01
N GLY A 312 5.67 -30.18 27.26
CA GLY A 312 5.59 -29.95 25.82
C GLY A 312 4.62 -28.85 25.38
N LYS A 313 4.02 -28.07 26.29
CA LYS A 313 3.03 -27.05 25.91
C LYS A 313 3.05 -25.82 26.81
N ARG A 314 2.88 -24.66 26.18
CA ARG A 314 2.69 -23.36 26.84
C ARG A 314 1.55 -22.59 26.17
N SER A 315 0.76 -21.88 26.98
CA SER A 315 -0.26 -20.96 26.46
C SER A 315 -0.16 -19.60 27.13
N TRP A 316 -0.36 -18.52 26.38
CA TRP A 316 -0.33 -17.14 26.85
C TRP A 316 -1.52 -16.34 26.36
N VAL A 317 -1.87 -15.30 27.11
CA VAL A 317 -2.93 -14.36 26.74
C VAL A 317 -2.44 -12.92 26.74
N LYS A 318 -2.95 -12.12 25.81
CA LYS A 318 -2.71 -10.68 25.76
C LYS A 318 -3.93 -9.94 25.21
N LYS A 319 -4.20 -8.76 25.75
CA LYS A 319 -5.19 -7.83 25.21
C LYS A 319 -4.47 -6.86 24.27
N ASP A 320 -4.95 -6.70 23.05
CA ASP A 320 -4.37 -5.75 22.09
C ASP A 320 -4.82 -4.31 22.37
N ARG A 321 -4.29 -3.36 21.59
CA ARG A 321 -4.60 -1.92 21.68
C ARG A 321 -6.10 -1.63 21.47
N GLU A 322 -6.83 -2.51 20.79
CA GLU A 322 -8.25 -2.38 20.49
C GLU A 322 -9.13 -3.05 21.58
N GLY A 323 -8.51 -3.63 22.61
CA GLY A 323 -9.22 -4.31 23.69
C GLY A 323 -9.60 -5.76 23.36
N GLN A 324 -9.17 -6.32 22.25
CA GLN A 324 -9.42 -7.71 21.90
C GLN A 324 -8.43 -8.63 22.62
N THR A 325 -8.95 -9.69 23.25
CA THR A 325 -8.13 -10.72 23.89
C THR A 325 -7.69 -11.78 22.88
N TRP A 326 -6.41 -12.11 22.91
CA TRP A 326 -5.76 -13.11 22.08
C TRP A 326 -5.17 -14.21 22.95
N LEU A 327 -5.38 -15.46 22.55
CA LEU A 327 -4.77 -16.65 23.14
C LEU A 327 -3.77 -17.21 22.15
N THR A 328 -2.53 -17.35 22.60
CA THR A 328 -1.46 -18.02 21.86
C THR A 328 -1.10 -19.32 22.55
N THR A 329 -0.92 -20.40 21.81
CA THR A 329 -0.47 -21.69 22.32
C THR A 329 0.69 -22.18 21.48
N LEU A 330 1.78 -22.58 22.14
CA LEU A 330 2.93 -23.26 21.55
C LEU A 330 2.97 -24.68 22.10
N THR A 331 2.91 -25.65 21.21
CA THR A 331 3.10 -27.06 21.51
C THR A 331 4.36 -27.54 20.82
N SER A 332 5.25 -28.16 21.60
CA SER A 332 6.49 -28.75 21.14
C SER A 332 6.41 -30.26 21.30
N THR A 333 6.86 -31.01 20.32
CA THR A 333 7.01 -32.48 20.40
C THR A 333 8.35 -32.91 19.82
N PRO A 334 9.09 -33.85 20.43
CA PRO A 334 10.34 -34.35 19.86
C PRO A 334 10.16 -34.90 18.45
N ASP A 335 11.06 -34.54 17.54
CA ASP A 335 11.17 -35.16 16.21
C ASP A 335 12.06 -36.41 16.29
N SER A 336 12.06 -37.20 15.23
CA SER A 336 12.93 -38.37 15.02
C SER A 336 14.43 -38.02 15.01
N THR A 337 14.77 -36.76 14.72
CA THR A 337 16.15 -36.25 14.72
C THR A 337 16.51 -35.74 16.12
N PRO A 338 17.68 -36.09 16.68
CA PRO A 338 18.14 -35.55 17.96
C PRO A 338 18.14 -34.01 17.99
N SER A 339 17.92 -33.42 19.16
CA SER A 339 17.92 -31.96 19.35
C SER A 339 16.94 -31.23 18.43
N THR A 340 15.88 -31.90 17.99
CA THR A 340 14.92 -31.37 17.02
C THR A 340 13.50 -31.56 17.52
N TYR A 341 12.68 -30.53 17.37
CA TYR A 341 11.32 -30.47 17.85
C TYR A 341 10.37 -29.99 16.75
N LEU A 342 9.22 -30.65 16.65
CA LEU A 342 8.09 -30.17 15.87
C LEU A 342 7.29 -29.20 16.73
N GLU A 343 7.26 -27.95 16.28
CA GLU A 343 6.56 -26.86 16.96
C GLU A 343 5.26 -26.55 16.23
N THR A 344 4.19 -26.42 17.00
CA THR A 344 2.90 -25.92 16.54
C THR A 344 2.55 -24.68 17.35
N MET A 345 2.58 -23.52 16.69
CA MET A 345 2.18 -22.25 17.28
C MET A 345 0.83 -21.82 16.71
N SER A 346 -0.15 -21.61 17.58
CA SER A 346 -1.46 -21.09 17.20
C SER A 346 -1.76 -19.79 17.94
N ILE A 347 -2.44 -18.86 17.28
CA ILE A 347 -3.00 -17.66 17.89
C ILE A 347 -4.45 -17.51 17.48
N ARG A 348 -5.34 -17.17 18.42
CA ARG A 348 -6.75 -16.96 18.14
C ARG A 348 -7.40 -15.91 19.02
N LYS A 349 -8.40 -15.22 18.47
CA LYS A 349 -9.31 -14.37 19.24
C LYS A 349 -10.10 -15.21 20.21
N ILE A 350 -10.21 -14.75 21.45
CA ILE A 350 -11.12 -15.31 22.45
C ILE A 350 -11.99 -14.20 23.02
N SER A 351 -13.25 -14.51 23.31
CA SER A 351 -14.11 -13.63 24.09
C SER A 351 -13.51 -13.49 25.49
N GLY A 352 -13.31 -12.25 25.94
CA GLY A 352 -12.76 -11.94 27.25
C GLY A 352 -13.73 -12.29 28.38
#